data_AF-A0A1V5K3D1-F1
#
_entry.id   AF-A0A1V5K3D1-F1
#
_cell.length_a   1.000
_cell.length_b   1.000
_cell.length_c   1.000
_cell.angle_alpha   90.00
_cell.angle_beta   90.00
_cell.angle_gamma   90.00
#
_symmetry.space_group_name_H-M   'P 1'
#
loop_
_entity.id
_entity.type
_entity.pdbx_description
1 polymer ?
#
loop_
_entity_poly.entity_id
_entity_poly.type
_entity_poly.pdbx_seq_one_letter_code
_entity_poly.pdbx_strand_id
1 'polypeptide(L)'
;MLAVTLHNIPEGLAVGVAFGAAAGAGAGAGAVATGASIAGAAALTIGIGIQNFPEGIAVSVPLRRVGLSPWASFMWGQMSAIVEIIAGVLGAVLAAQVIPILPYALAFAAGAMVFVVAEELIPEAHAGGNTDLATMGVIVGFVVMMVLDVALG
;
A
#
# COMPACT_ATOMS: atom_id res chain seq x y z
N MET A 1 -12.52 -3.33 4.73
CA MET A 1 -11.65 -3.14 5.92
C MET A 1 -10.67 -4.28 6.12
N LEU A 2 -11.11 -5.52 6.38
CA LEU A 2 -10.18 -6.65 6.60
C LEU A 2 -9.17 -6.85 5.46
N ALA A 3 -9.64 -6.84 4.21
CA ALA A 3 -8.77 -7.01 3.05
C ALA A 3 -7.76 -5.88 2.88
N VAL A 4 -8.19 -4.62 3.08
CA VAL A 4 -7.30 -3.45 3.12
C VAL A 4 -6.26 -3.60 4.22
N THR A 5 -6.66 -3.92 5.45
CA THR A 5 -5.73 -4.16 6.56
C THR A 5 -4.70 -5.26 6.26
N LEU A 6 -5.09 -6.31 5.55
CA LEU A 6 -4.18 -7.39 5.15
C LEU A 6 -3.19 -6.95 4.05
N HIS A 7 -3.58 -6.03 3.17
CA HIS A 7 -2.71 -5.48 2.13
C HIS A 7 -1.66 -4.50 2.69
N ASN A 8 -2.06 -3.68 3.65
CA ASN A 8 -1.22 -2.66 4.26
C ASN A 8 -0.08 -3.27 5.11
N ILE A 9 -0.17 -4.55 5.52
CA ILE A 9 0.92 -5.24 6.23
C ILE A 9 2.16 -5.41 5.34
N PRO A 10 2.08 -6.04 4.15
CA PRO A 10 3.19 -6.13 3.21
C PRO A 10 3.80 -4.77 2.81
N GLU A 11 3.00 -3.72 2.65
CA GLU A 11 3.50 -2.36 2.36
C GLU A 11 4.37 -1.82 3.48
N GLY A 12 3.86 -1.88 4.72
CA GLY A 12 4.62 -1.48 5.89
C GLY A 12 5.92 -2.27 5.99
N LEU A 13 5.86 -3.61 5.83
CA LEU A 13 7.06 -4.46 5.82
C LEU A 13 8.06 -4.03 4.73
N ALA A 14 7.61 -3.70 3.53
CA ALA A 14 8.47 -3.28 2.43
C ALA A 14 9.21 -1.96 2.75
N VAL A 15 8.51 -0.96 3.28
CA VAL A 15 9.12 0.29 3.76
C VAL A 15 10.14 0.01 4.85
N GLY A 16 9.76 -0.80 5.84
CA GLY A 16 10.61 -1.18 6.96
C GLY A 16 11.88 -1.88 6.51
N VAL A 17 11.75 -2.94 5.71
CA VAL A 17 12.88 -3.72 5.18
C VAL A 17 13.79 -2.85 4.32
N ALA A 18 13.25 -1.94 3.51
CA ALA A 18 14.06 -1.03 2.69
C ALA A 18 14.95 -0.12 3.55
N PHE A 19 14.40 0.49 4.60
CA PHE A 19 15.18 1.30 5.53
C PHE A 19 16.12 0.46 6.41
N GLY A 20 15.68 -0.71 6.87
CA GLY A 20 16.53 -1.64 7.64
C GLY A 20 17.75 -2.09 6.83
N ALA A 21 17.54 -2.48 5.56
CA ALA A 21 18.62 -2.83 4.65
C ALA A 21 19.56 -1.64 4.37
N ALA A 22 19.01 -0.43 4.15
CA ALA A 22 19.81 0.78 3.96
C ALA A 22 20.63 1.17 5.20
N ALA A 23 20.15 0.83 6.40
CA ALA A 23 20.84 1.03 7.68
C ALA A 23 21.84 -0.09 8.02
N GLY A 24 21.99 -1.10 7.16
CA GLY A 24 22.90 -2.24 7.38
C GLY A 24 22.32 -3.35 8.27
N ALA A 25 21.04 -3.29 8.65
CA ALA A 25 20.35 -4.38 9.31
C ALA A 25 20.22 -5.55 8.30
N GLY A 26 21.09 -6.57 8.46
CA GLY A 26 21.23 -7.65 7.49
C GLY A 26 22.66 -7.91 7.01
N ALA A 27 23.66 -7.19 7.52
CA ALA A 27 25.09 -7.41 7.23
C ALA A 27 25.69 -8.72 7.78
N GLY A 28 24.94 -9.83 7.70
CA GLY A 28 25.45 -11.20 7.71
C GLY A 28 25.57 -11.72 6.27
N ALA A 29 26.43 -12.72 6.06
CA ALA A 29 26.83 -13.28 4.76
C ALA A 29 25.63 -13.58 3.83
N GLY A 30 25.30 -12.62 2.95
CA GLY A 30 24.19 -12.71 2.01
C GLY A 30 23.65 -11.36 1.53
N ALA A 31 23.82 -10.27 2.29
CA ALA A 31 23.31 -8.95 1.91
C ALA A 31 24.31 -8.05 1.14
N VAL A 32 25.43 -8.60 0.68
CA VAL A 32 26.32 -7.90 -0.27
C VAL A 32 25.74 -8.09 -1.66
N ALA A 33 24.75 -7.27 -2.05
CA ALA A 33 24.43 -6.93 -3.46
C ALA A 33 23.10 -6.14 -3.68
N THR A 34 22.34 -5.70 -2.68
CA THR A 34 21.01 -5.10 -2.98
C THR A 34 21.04 -3.64 -3.46
N GLY A 35 22.17 -2.93 -3.40
CA GLY A 35 22.19 -1.50 -3.75
C GLY A 35 21.25 -0.65 -2.88
N ALA A 36 20.83 -1.18 -1.72
CA ALA A 36 19.90 -0.54 -0.81
C ALA A 36 20.47 0.79 -0.34
N SER A 37 19.79 1.88 -0.68
CA SER A 37 20.18 3.24 -0.32
C SER A 37 19.04 3.90 0.43
N ILE A 38 19.38 4.87 1.29
CA ILE A 38 18.38 5.71 1.96
C ILE A 38 17.51 6.43 0.92
N ALA A 39 18.09 6.82 -0.22
CA ALA A 39 17.37 7.42 -1.33
C ALA A 39 16.33 6.47 -1.93
N GLY A 40 16.69 5.21 -2.21
CA GLY A 40 15.75 4.22 -2.73
C GLY A 40 14.65 3.85 -1.73
N ALA A 41 14.99 3.72 -0.45
CA ALA A 41 14.00 3.51 0.62
C ALA A 41 13.02 4.69 0.75
N ALA A 42 13.52 5.93 0.66
CA ALA A 42 12.69 7.13 0.65
C ALA A 42 11.79 7.19 -0.58
N ALA A 43 12.29 6.86 -1.77
CA ALA A 43 11.50 6.83 -2.99
C ALA A 43 10.36 5.81 -2.92
N LEU A 44 10.65 4.58 -2.46
CA LEU A 44 9.62 3.56 -2.20
C LEU A 44 8.55 4.04 -1.21
N THR A 45 8.98 4.69 -0.12
CA THR A 45 8.07 5.22 0.91
C THR A 45 7.18 6.32 0.37
N ILE A 46 7.71 7.18 -0.49
CA ILE A 46 6.92 8.22 -1.16
C ILE A 46 5.91 7.57 -2.11
N GLY A 47 6.32 6.56 -2.89
CA GLY A 47 5.44 5.80 -3.78
C GLY A 47 4.25 5.20 -3.02
N ILE A 48 4.53 4.45 -1.94
CA ILE A 48 3.51 3.87 -1.05
C ILE A 48 2.65 4.96 -0.39
N GLY A 49 3.26 6.06 0.08
CA GLY A 49 2.50 7.16 0.66
C GLY A 49 1.49 7.80 -0.32
N ILE A 50 1.82 7.87 -1.61
CA ILE A 50 0.94 8.45 -2.63
C ILE A 50 -0.25 7.53 -2.92
N GLN A 51 -0.06 6.21 -3.04
CA GLN A 51 -1.18 5.27 -3.27
C GLN A 51 -2.10 5.10 -2.05
N ASN A 52 -1.56 5.26 -0.84
CA ASN A 52 -2.35 5.08 0.39
C ASN A 52 -3.36 6.23 0.58
N PHE A 53 -3.17 7.35 -0.12
CA PHE A 53 -4.14 8.44 -0.14
C PHE A 53 -5.45 8.06 -0.88
N PRO A 54 -5.42 7.62 -2.16
CA PRO A 54 -6.56 7.00 -2.83
C PRO A 54 -7.20 5.85 -2.04
N GLU A 55 -6.42 4.95 -1.44
CA GLU A 55 -6.97 3.85 -0.65
C GLU A 55 -7.73 4.33 0.59
N GLY A 56 -7.16 5.30 1.33
CA GLY A 56 -7.82 5.91 2.47
C GLY A 56 -9.15 6.57 2.09
N ILE A 57 -9.24 7.17 0.89
CA ILE A 57 -10.50 7.69 0.33
C ILE A 57 -11.47 6.56 0.01
N ALA A 58 -10.99 5.46 -0.60
CA ALA A 58 -11.82 4.30 -0.92
C ALA A 58 -12.44 3.66 0.34
N VAL A 59 -11.79 3.77 1.49
CA VAL A 59 -12.35 3.37 2.80
C VAL A 59 -13.27 4.45 3.39
N SER A 60 -12.89 5.72 3.30
CA SER A 60 -13.62 6.83 3.95
C SER A 60 -14.97 7.16 3.29
N VAL A 61 -15.04 7.11 1.96
CA VAL A 61 -16.23 7.53 1.19
C VAL A 61 -17.44 6.61 1.42
N PRO A 62 -17.31 5.27 1.39
CA PRO A 62 -18.42 4.37 1.72
C PRO A 62 -18.93 4.60 3.15
N LEU A 63 -18.03 4.81 4.12
CA LEU A 63 -18.41 5.11 5.51
C LEU A 63 -19.23 6.40 5.61
N ARG A 64 -18.91 7.41 4.79
CA ARG A 64 -19.69 8.65 4.72
C ARG A 64 -21.09 8.40 4.15
N ARG A 65 -21.22 7.52 3.14
CA ARG A 65 -22.50 7.16 2.50
C ARG A 65 -23.43 6.42 3.46
N VAL A 66 -22.89 5.59 4.36
CA VAL A 66 -23.69 4.87 5.37
C VAL A 66 -24.03 5.71 6.62
N GLY A 67 -23.67 7.00 6.64
CA GLY A 67 -24.15 7.96 7.62
C GLY A 67 -23.15 8.41 8.69
N LEU A 68 -21.88 8.00 8.62
CA LEU A 68 -20.85 8.52 9.53
C LEU A 68 -20.59 10.02 9.29
N SER A 69 -20.13 10.72 10.34
CA SER A 69 -19.70 12.12 10.21
C SER A 69 -18.44 12.24 9.34
N PRO A 70 -18.22 13.36 8.65
CA PRO A 70 -17.03 13.55 7.81
C PRO A 70 -15.71 13.27 8.55
N TRP A 71 -15.60 13.71 9.81
CA TRP A 71 -14.42 13.48 10.63
C TRP A 71 -14.26 12.00 11.00
N ALA A 72 -15.34 11.32 11.38
CA ALA A 72 -15.27 9.89 11.69
C ALA A 72 -14.89 9.08 10.46
N SER A 73 -15.50 9.34 9.30
CA SER A 73 -15.16 8.68 8.04
C SER A 73 -13.68 8.84 7.67
N PHE A 74 -13.14 10.07 7.79
CA PHE A 74 -11.74 10.38 7.55
C PHE A 74 -10.81 9.63 8.52
N MET A 75 -11.12 9.65 9.82
CA MET A 75 -10.35 8.94 10.83
C MET A 75 -10.32 7.43 10.59
N TRP A 76 -11.45 6.83 10.21
CA TRP A 76 -11.49 5.40 9.86
C TRP A 76 -10.64 5.06 8.64
N GLY A 77 -10.59 5.94 7.63
CA GLY A 77 -9.69 5.79 6.49
C GLY A 77 -8.21 5.95 6.84
N GLN A 78 -7.86 6.73 7.86
CA GLN A 78 -6.49 6.74 8.38
C GLN A 78 -6.18 5.51 9.24
N MET A 79 -7.13 5.07 10.05
CA MET A 79 -6.94 3.93 10.94
C MET A 79 -6.72 2.62 10.18
N SER A 80 -7.16 2.49 8.93
CA SER A 80 -6.83 1.32 8.11
C SER A 80 -5.33 1.17 7.86
N ALA A 81 -4.58 2.27 7.85
CA ALA A 81 -3.13 2.31 7.63
C ALA A 81 -2.29 2.12 8.90
N ILE A 82 -2.91 2.01 10.09
CA ILE A 82 -2.14 1.90 11.35
C ILE A 82 -1.23 0.67 11.39
N VAL A 83 -1.62 -0.39 10.68
CA VAL A 83 -0.86 -1.63 10.56
C VAL A 83 0.45 -1.44 9.79
N GLU A 84 0.54 -0.45 8.90
CA GLU A 84 1.77 -0.13 8.15
C GLU A 84 2.86 0.35 9.10
N ILE A 85 2.50 1.15 10.11
CA ILE A 85 3.45 1.68 11.09
C ILE A 85 4.07 0.53 11.88
N ILE A 86 3.23 -0.40 12.35
CA ILE A 86 3.68 -1.56 13.13
C ILE A 86 4.52 -2.48 12.24
N ALA A 87 4.04 -2.79 11.04
CA ALA A 87 4.74 -3.62 10.06
C ALA A 87 6.06 -2.99 9.62
N GLY A 88 6.13 -1.67 9.45
CA GLY A 88 7.34 -0.94 9.08
C GLY A 88 8.40 -0.95 10.17
N VAL A 89 8.01 -0.76 11.42
CA VAL A 89 8.96 -0.92 12.54
C VAL A 89 9.47 -2.35 12.61
N LEU A 90 8.60 -3.35 12.49
CA LEU A 90 9.00 -4.76 12.49
C LEU A 90 9.90 -5.10 11.30
N GLY A 91 9.57 -4.62 10.10
CA GLY A 91 10.35 -4.80 8.88
C GLY A 91 11.74 -4.19 8.97
N ALA A 92 11.88 -3.03 9.62
CA ALA A 92 13.17 -2.38 9.83
C ALA A 92 14.05 -3.13 10.84
N VAL A 93 13.48 -3.59 11.95
CA VAL A 93 14.21 -4.31 13.00
C VAL A 93 14.57 -5.73 12.57
N LEU A 94 13.69 -6.41 11.84
CA LEU A 94 13.82 -7.81 11.42
C LEU A 94 14.17 -7.94 9.94
N ALA A 95 14.79 -6.92 9.34
CA ALA A 95 15.03 -6.86 7.89
C ALA A 95 15.70 -8.15 7.35
N ALA A 96 16.74 -8.63 8.03
CA ALA A 96 17.47 -9.84 7.65
C ALA A 96 16.58 -11.10 7.59
N GLN A 97 15.60 -11.20 8.48
CA GLN A 97 14.68 -12.33 8.59
C GLN A 97 13.47 -12.18 7.66
N VAL A 98 13.08 -10.95 7.35
CA VAL A 98 11.90 -10.64 6.52
C VAL A 98 12.24 -10.66 5.02
N ILE A 99 13.45 -10.29 4.61
CA ILE A 99 13.86 -10.26 3.19
C ILE A 99 13.49 -11.55 2.41
N PRO A 100 13.73 -12.77 2.92
CA PRO A 100 13.40 -13.99 2.18
C PRO A 100 11.89 -14.23 2.00
N ILE A 101 11.07 -13.75 2.93
CA ILE A 101 9.61 -13.93 2.89
C ILE A 101 8.88 -12.77 2.21
N LEU A 102 9.52 -11.60 2.11
CA LEU A 102 8.94 -10.37 1.59
C LEU A 102 8.34 -10.52 0.18
N PRO A 103 8.98 -11.19 -0.81
CA PRO A 103 8.39 -11.34 -2.14
C PRO A 103 7.06 -12.10 -2.13
N TYR A 104 6.94 -13.12 -1.27
CA TYR A 104 5.71 -13.89 -1.12
C TYR A 104 4.62 -13.08 -0.42
N ALA A 105 4.99 -12.29 0.60
CA ALA A 105 4.08 -11.39 1.28
C ALA A 105 3.54 -10.31 0.32
N LEU A 106 4.41 -9.71 -0.51
CA LEU A 106 4.01 -8.74 -1.54
C LEU A 106 3.12 -9.36 -2.62
N ALA A 107 3.45 -10.57 -3.10
CA ALA A 107 2.61 -11.28 -4.07
C ALA A 107 1.21 -11.59 -3.50
N PHE A 108 1.14 -12.00 -2.24
CA PHE A 108 -0.13 -12.21 -1.54
C PHE A 108 -0.92 -10.90 -1.40
N ALA A 109 -0.26 -9.80 -1.00
CA ALA A 109 -0.88 -8.47 -0.92
C ALA A 109 -1.45 -8.03 -2.27
N ALA A 110 -0.67 -8.17 -3.35
CA ALA A 110 -1.09 -7.81 -4.70
C ALA A 110 -2.33 -8.60 -5.12
N GLY A 111 -2.34 -9.92 -4.88
CA GLY A 111 -3.51 -10.77 -5.16
C GLY A 111 -4.75 -10.35 -4.36
N ALA A 112 -4.60 -10.02 -3.08
CA ALA A 112 -5.69 -9.54 -2.25
C ALA A 112 -6.29 -8.23 -2.79
N MET A 113 -5.48 -7.29 -3.28
CA MET A 113 -5.99 -6.04 -3.83
C MET A 113 -6.62 -6.19 -5.20
N VAL A 114 -6.12 -7.09 -6.04
CA VAL A 114 -6.80 -7.43 -7.30
C VAL A 114 -8.21 -7.96 -7.00
N PHE A 115 -8.36 -8.83 -6.00
CA PHE A 115 -9.66 -9.33 -5.56
C PHE A 115 -10.58 -8.20 -5.06
N VAL A 116 -10.10 -7.34 -4.15
CA VAL A 116 -10.88 -6.21 -3.61
C VAL A 116 -11.31 -5.24 -4.72
N VAL A 117 -10.41 -4.92 -5.65
CA VAL A 117 -10.73 -4.03 -6.77
C VAL A 117 -11.80 -4.64 -7.67
N ALA A 118 -11.66 -5.92 -8.02
CA ALA A 118 -12.56 -6.60 -8.94
C ALA A 118 -13.94 -6.87 -8.35
N GLU A 119 -14.02 -7.31 -7.09
CA GLU A 119 -15.26 -7.75 -6.44
C GLU A 119 -15.98 -6.62 -5.67
N GLU A 120 -15.24 -5.63 -5.15
CA GLU A 120 -15.83 -4.58 -4.32
C GLU A 120 -15.80 -3.21 -5.03
N LEU A 121 -14.62 -2.71 -5.42
CA LEU A 121 -14.48 -1.31 -5.84
C LEU A 121 -15.09 -1.02 -7.21
N ILE A 122 -14.84 -1.86 -8.23
CA ILE A 122 -15.40 -1.68 -9.58
C ILE A 122 -16.94 -1.81 -9.55
N PRO A 123 -17.53 -2.86 -8.96
CA PRO A 123 -18.98 -2.99 -8.86
C PRO A 123 -19.64 -1.82 -8.10
N GLU A 124 -19.05 -1.38 -6.98
CA GLU A 124 -19.55 -0.23 -6.21
C GLU A 124 -19.48 1.07 -7.01
N ALA A 125 -18.43 1.29 -7.78
CA ALA A 125 -18.30 2.45 -8.66
C ALA A 125 -19.37 2.44 -9.77
N HIS A 126 -19.69 1.27 -10.32
CA HIS A 126 -20.72 1.10 -11.36
C HIS A 126 -22.15 1.19 -10.82
N ALA A 127 -22.38 0.86 -9.55
CA ALA A 127 -23.71 0.93 -8.92
C ALA A 127 -24.30 2.36 -8.91
N GLY A 128 -23.46 3.40 -9.03
CA GLY A 128 -23.88 4.80 -9.11
C GLY A 128 -24.42 5.26 -10.47
N GLY A 129 -24.53 4.37 -11.47
CA GLY A 129 -25.13 4.66 -12.78
C GLY A 129 -24.22 5.41 -13.77
N ASN A 130 -22.97 5.71 -13.41
CA ASN A 130 -21.99 6.40 -14.26
C ASN A 130 -20.83 5.47 -14.66
N THR A 131 -21.13 4.36 -15.33
CA THR A 131 -20.17 3.29 -15.68
C THR A 131 -18.98 3.79 -16.51
N ASP A 132 -19.23 4.68 -17.47
CA ASP A 132 -18.17 5.20 -18.35
C ASP A 132 -17.20 6.09 -17.56
N LEU A 133 -17.74 6.91 -16.66
CA LEU A 133 -16.96 7.83 -15.82
C LEU A 133 -16.16 7.06 -14.76
N ALA A 134 -16.73 6.00 -14.19
CA ALA A 134 -16.04 5.06 -13.31
C ALA A 134 -14.88 4.34 -14.03
N THR A 135 -15.13 3.84 -15.25
CA THR A 135 -14.10 3.18 -16.07
C THR A 135 -12.98 4.15 -16.44
N MET A 136 -13.30 5.38 -16.83
CA MET A 136 -12.30 6.44 -17.05
C MET A 136 -11.48 6.72 -15.79
N GLY A 137 -12.12 6.76 -14.61
CA GLY A 137 -11.44 6.91 -13.33
C GLY A 137 -10.42 5.79 -13.06
N VAL A 138 -10.78 4.55 -13.34
CA VAL A 138 -9.86 3.39 -13.24
C VAL A 138 -8.68 3.55 -14.18
N ILE A 139 -8.91 3.90 -15.45
CA ILE A 139 -7.84 4.09 -16.44
C ILE A 139 -6.91 5.22 -16.02
N VAL A 140 -7.45 6.37 -15.62
CA VAL A 140 -6.64 7.53 -15.18
C VAL A 140 -5.84 7.17 -13.94
N GLY A 141 -6.47 6.53 -12.94
CA GLY A 141 -5.79 6.09 -11.72
C GLY A 141 -4.66 5.11 -12.01
N PHE A 142 -4.90 4.13 -12.88
CA PHE A 142 -3.88 3.18 -13.31
C PHE A 142 -2.70 3.86 -14.01
N VAL A 143 -2.97 4.78 -14.96
CA VAL A 143 -1.91 5.52 -15.66
C VAL A 143 -1.11 6.39 -14.70
N VAL A 144 -1.76 7.11 -13.78
CA VAL A 144 -1.08 7.93 -12.76
C VAL A 144 -0.17 7.05 -11.90
N MET A 145 -0.66 5.90 -11.44
CA MET A 145 0.14 4.95 -10.65
C MET A 145 1.33 4.41 -11.44
N MET A 146 1.15 4.03 -12.71
CA MET A 146 2.26 3.56 -13.55
C MET A 146 3.30 4.64 -13.81
N VAL A 147 2.87 5.89 -14.00
CA VAL A 147 3.80 7.02 -14.15
C VAL A 147 4.59 7.24 -12.85
N LEU A 148 3.93 7.17 -11.70
CA LEU A 148 4.59 7.30 -10.40
C LEU A 148 5.57 6.17 -10.13
N ASP A 149 5.22 4.92 -10.44
CA ASP A 149 6.10 3.75 -10.32
C ASP A 149 7.37 3.92 -11.16
N VAL A 150 7.23 4.32 -12.42
CA VAL A 150 8.38 4.56 -13.31
C VAL A 150 9.19 5.82 -12.94
N ALA A 151 8.55 6.84 -12.36
CA ALA A 151 9.21 8.09 -12.00
C ALA A 151 9.91 8.03 -10.63
N LEU A 152 9.39 7.24 -9.70
CA LEU A 152 9.93 7.05 -8.35
C LEU A 152 10.77 5.77 -8.21
N GLY A 153 10.75 4.91 -9.23
CA GLY A 153 11.56 3.69 -9.35
C GLY A 153 12.76 3.86 -10.26
#